data_AF-A0A1G1GEH8-F1
#
_entry.id   AF-A0A1G1GEH8-F1
#
_cell.length_a   1.000
_cell.length_b   1.000
_cell.length_c   1.000
_cell.angle_alpha   90.00
_cell.angle_beta   90.00
_cell.angle_gamma   90.00
#
_symmetry.space_group_name_H-M   'P 1'
#
loop_
_entity.id
_entity.type
_entity.pdbx_description
1 polymer ?
#
loop_
_entity_poly.entity_id
_entity_poly.type
_entity_poly.pdbx_seq_one_letter_code
_entity_poly.pdbx_strand_id
1 'polypeptide(L)'
;MKKILAIALLIACSCFLLIRETSAEEFTPAAGPDVNAPQPASAPTPQAAGLDIAVISRSTITELTAGENLRYYRSLDDWLMRSIVTDLEDRGLRVDFAETEDSLKKKEYRHLLAYKVEDVEFGFKNPFGRHANVRVSYVFQKPDGRVLASGEYREHSNKSWKKCAISISRKVSTDVANVLSGNHPAKAGNAGTPDKTVEERLKELDSLKAKGLVTKDEYRSKREEILKDL
;
A
#
# COMPACT_ATOMS: atom_id res chain seq x y z
N MET A 1 -10.34 -28.57 -38.55
CA MET A 1 -9.60 -28.62 -37.27
C MET A 1 -10.59 -28.36 -36.14
N LYS A 2 -11.18 -29.44 -35.63
CA LYS A 2 -12.28 -29.47 -34.64
C LYS A 2 -11.77 -30.24 -33.41
N LYS A 3 -10.98 -29.62 -32.53
CA LYS A 3 -10.55 -30.23 -31.25
C LYS A 3 -10.12 -29.17 -30.21
N ILE A 4 -10.95 -28.16 -29.93
CA ILE A 4 -10.78 -27.30 -28.73
C ILE A 4 -12.15 -26.93 -28.14
N LEU A 5 -13.07 -27.91 -28.11
CA LEU A 5 -14.41 -27.75 -27.53
C LEU A 5 -14.74 -29.00 -26.68
N ALA A 6 -13.87 -29.31 -25.71
CA ALA A 6 -14.05 -30.47 -24.82
C ALA A 6 -13.42 -30.30 -23.43
N ILE A 7 -13.11 -29.07 -23.00
CA ILE A 7 -12.52 -28.79 -21.67
C ILE A 7 -13.46 -27.94 -20.80
N ALA A 8 -14.59 -27.48 -21.33
CA ALA A 8 -15.60 -26.73 -20.57
C ALA A 8 -16.67 -27.60 -19.89
N LEU A 9 -16.53 -28.94 -19.87
CA LEU A 9 -17.56 -29.87 -19.38
C LEU A 9 -17.09 -30.85 -18.30
N LEU A 10 -16.07 -30.49 -17.50
CA LEU A 10 -15.52 -31.35 -16.43
C LEU A 10 -15.34 -30.65 -15.07
N ILE A 11 -15.82 -29.41 -14.89
CA ILE A 11 -15.79 -28.69 -13.60
C ILE A 11 -17.20 -28.29 -13.15
N ALA A 12 -18.21 -29.05 -13.55
CA ALA A 12 -19.60 -28.90 -13.11
C ALA A 12 -20.18 -30.18 -12.48
N CYS A 13 -19.33 -31.16 -12.14
CA CYS A 13 -19.74 -32.45 -11.58
C CYS A 13 -19.15 -32.75 -10.18
N SER A 14 -18.62 -31.73 -9.49
CA SER A 14 -18.06 -31.84 -8.13
C SER A 14 -18.95 -31.22 -7.05
N CYS A 15 -20.17 -30.77 -7.39
CA CYS A 15 -21.12 -30.16 -6.43
C CYS A 15 -22.32 -31.05 -6.06
N PHE A 16 -22.31 -32.37 -6.32
CA PHE A 16 -23.55 -33.17 -6.18
C PHE A 16 -23.45 -34.54 -5.51
N LEU A 17 -22.41 -34.83 -4.71
CA LEU A 17 -22.31 -36.11 -3.99
C LEU A 17 -21.74 -35.99 -2.56
N LEU A 18 -22.36 -35.15 -1.73
CA LEU A 18 -22.23 -35.27 -0.26
C LEU A 18 -23.58 -34.98 0.40
N ILE A 19 -24.58 -35.83 0.11
CA ILE A 19 -25.82 -35.92 0.90
C ILE A 19 -26.18 -37.40 1.08
N ARG A 20 -26.43 -37.77 2.34
CA ARG A 20 -26.90 -39.07 2.89
C ARG A 20 -25.85 -40.12 3.22
N GLU A 21 -25.48 -40.16 4.50
CA GLU A 21 -25.76 -41.34 5.32
C GLU A 21 -26.39 -40.90 6.64
N THR A 22 -27.67 -41.21 6.80
CA THR A 22 -28.42 -41.13 8.05
C THR A 22 -28.40 -42.51 8.68
N SER A 23 -27.63 -42.71 9.75
CA SER A 23 -27.84 -43.83 10.66
C SER A 23 -28.75 -43.37 11.79
N ALA A 24 -29.86 -44.08 11.91
CA ALA A 24 -30.79 -43.97 13.02
C ALA A 24 -30.19 -44.64 14.25
N GLU A 25 -30.22 -43.98 15.40
CA GLU A 25 -30.35 -44.69 16.67
C GLU A 25 -31.02 -43.83 17.75
N GLU A 26 -32.07 -44.43 18.30
CA GLU A 26 -32.75 -44.26 19.58
C GLU A 26 -33.35 -42.91 20.02
N PHE A 27 -34.68 -42.97 20.09
CA PHE A 27 -35.60 -42.06 20.76
C PHE A 27 -35.61 -42.36 22.26
N THR A 28 -35.32 -41.37 23.11
CA THR A 28 -35.69 -41.38 24.54
C THR A 28 -36.55 -40.15 24.86
N PRO A 29 -37.57 -40.26 25.72
CA PRO A 29 -38.61 -39.24 25.84
C PRO A 29 -38.20 -38.03 26.70
N ALA A 30 -38.92 -36.94 26.43
CA ALA A 30 -38.74 -35.56 26.88
C ALA A 30 -38.40 -35.33 28.37
N ALA A 31 -37.45 -34.41 28.60
CA ALA A 31 -37.39 -33.55 29.78
C ALA A 31 -37.68 -32.10 29.33
N GLY A 32 -38.47 -31.37 30.12
CA GLY A 32 -39.03 -30.05 29.79
C GLY A 32 -38.00 -28.93 29.55
N PRO A 33 -38.46 -27.72 29.16
CA PRO A 33 -37.57 -26.62 28.82
C PRO A 33 -36.86 -26.10 30.07
N ASP A 34 -35.55 -26.34 30.16
CA ASP A 34 -34.68 -25.69 31.13
C ASP A 34 -34.48 -24.22 30.69
N VAL A 35 -35.06 -23.30 31.45
CA VAL A 35 -35.08 -21.85 31.20
C VAL A 35 -33.75 -21.14 31.57
N ASN A 36 -32.65 -21.88 31.67
CA ASN A 36 -31.34 -21.35 32.06
C ASN A 36 -30.17 -21.81 31.17
N ALA A 37 -30.39 -21.94 29.85
CA ALA A 37 -29.26 -22.04 28.93
C ALA A 37 -28.57 -20.66 28.81
N PRO A 38 -27.26 -20.53 29.11
CA PRO A 38 -26.54 -19.30 28.88
C PRO A 38 -26.62 -18.94 27.39
N GLN A 39 -27.17 -17.76 27.11
CA GLN A 39 -27.28 -17.20 25.78
C GLN A 39 -25.90 -17.25 25.11
N PRO A 40 -25.76 -17.79 23.88
CA PRO A 40 -24.48 -17.78 23.20
C PRO A 40 -24.02 -16.33 23.09
N ALA A 41 -22.84 -16.03 23.65
CA ALA A 41 -22.24 -14.72 23.60
C ALA A 41 -22.27 -14.26 22.14
N SER A 42 -22.94 -13.14 21.88
CA SER A 42 -23.01 -12.53 20.57
C SER A 42 -21.59 -12.46 20.01
N ALA A 43 -21.35 -13.17 18.90
CA ALA A 43 -20.07 -13.05 18.20
C ALA A 43 -19.82 -11.56 17.97
N PRO A 44 -18.62 -11.03 18.26
CA PRO A 44 -18.32 -9.64 18.01
C PRO A 44 -18.62 -9.36 16.55
N THR A 45 -19.51 -8.39 16.30
CA THR A 45 -19.82 -7.88 14.97
C THR A 45 -18.48 -7.65 14.26
N PRO A 46 -18.27 -8.17 13.03
CA PRO A 46 -17.06 -7.88 12.29
C PRO A 46 -16.98 -6.36 12.15
N GLN A 47 -16.05 -5.73 12.87
CA GLN A 47 -15.68 -4.34 12.59
C GLN A 47 -15.28 -4.34 11.12
N ALA A 48 -16.01 -3.60 10.29
CA ALA A 48 -15.72 -3.47 8.87
C ALA A 48 -14.23 -3.17 8.76
N ALA A 49 -13.48 -4.15 8.27
CA ALA A 49 -12.07 -4.15 8.52
C ALA A 49 -11.48 -3.13 7.53
N GLY A 50 -11.26 -1.89 7.99
CA GLY A 50 -10.62 -0.83 7.20
C GLY A 50 -9.27 -1.29 6.64
N LEU A 51 -8.78 -0.61 5.60
CA LEU A 51 -7.52 -0.96 4.93
C LEU A 51 -6.36 -0.91 5.93
N ASP A 52 -5.39 -1.81 5.78
CA ASP A 52 -4.15 -1.71 6.54
C ASP A 52 -3.31 -0.55 6.00
N ILE A 53 -3.28 -0.37 4.67
CA ILE A 53 -2.55 0.71 4.01
C ILE A 53 -3.37 1.30 2.86
N ALA A 54 -3.52 2.61 2.81
CA ALA A 54 -3.86 3.34 1.60
C ALA A 54 -2.59 3.82 0.90
N VAL A 55 -2.47 3.63 -0.41
CA VAL A 55 -1.33 4.08 -1.23
C VAL A 55 -1.78 5.24 -2.12
N ILE A 56 -0.99 6.30 -2.22
CA ILE A 56 -1.27 7.42 -3.12
C ILE A 56 0.00 7.88 -3.84
N SER A 57 -0.15 8.21 -5.13
CA SER A 57 0.89 8.87 -5.92
C SER A 57 0.69 10.38 -5.83
N ARG A 58 1.73 11.11 -5.42
CA ARG A 58 1.80 12.59 -5.44
C ARG A 58 2.75 13.10 -6.53
N SER A 59 3.00 12.27 -7.54
CA SER A 59 3.82 12.62 -8.71
C SER A 59 3.22 13.77 -9.52
N THR A 60 3.97 14.86 -9.73
CA THR A 60 3.56 15.98 -10.59
C THR A 60 3.91 15.70 -12.06
N ILE A 61 3.05 14.93 -12.72
CA ILE A 61 3.21 14.46 -14.11
C ILE A 61 3.29 15.64 -15.12
N THR A 62 2.82 16.84 -14.76
CA THR A 62 2.79 18.03 -15.63
C THR A 62 4.10 18.82 -15.67
N GLU A 63 5.00 18.65 -14.70
CA GLU A 63 6.25 19.44 -14.61
C GLU A 63 7.46 18.71 -15.21
N LEU A 64 7.34 17.41 -15.48
CA LEU A 64 8.49 16.54 -15.80
C LEU A 64 8.71 16.22 -17.27
N THR A 65 7.87 16.72 -18.20
CA THR A 65 8.19 16.86 -19.64
C THR A 65 6.93 17.25 -20.42
N ALA A 66 6.88 18.46 -20.95
CA ALA A 66 6.03 18.74 -22.10
C ALA A 66 6.55 17.93 -23.30
N GLY A 67 5.93 16.80 -23.65
CA GLY A 67 6.28 16.02 -24.85
C GLY A 67 6.11 14.50 -24.75
N GLU A 68 6.79 13.77 -25.64
CA GLU A 68 6.70 12.31 -25.87
C GLU A 68 7.00 11.44 -24.63
N ASN A 69 7.64 12.00 -23.61
CA ASN A 69 8.03 11.30 -22.38
C ASN A 69 6.90 11.14 -21.35
N LEU A 70 5.82 11.91 -21.47
CA LEU A 70 4.67 11.89 -20.55
C LEU A 70 4.04 10.50 -20.43
N ARG A 71 3.93 9.78 -21.55
CA ARG A 71 3.35 8.42 -21.58
C ARG A 71 4.19 7.44 -20.78
N TYR A 72 5.51 7.55 -20.85
CA TYR A 72 6.43 6.67 -20.13
C TYR A 72 6.42 6.98 -18.64
N TYR A 73 6.29 8.24 -18.27
CA TYR A 73 6.14 8.62 -16.88
C TYR A 73 4.85 8.06 -16.27
N ARG A 74 3.71 8.22 -16.94
CA ARG A 74 2.44 7.60 -16.51
C ARG A 74 2.57 6.08 -16.40
N SER A 75 3.18 5.45 -17.41
CA SER A 75 3.41 4.00 -17.41
C SER A 75 4.32 3.56 -16.26
N LEU A 76 5.32 4.37 -15.90
CA LEU A 76 6.21 4.13 -14.76
C LEU A 76 5.46 4.25 -13.45
N ASP A 77 4.69 5.33 -13.26
CA ASP A 77 3.92 5.59 -12.05
C ASP A 77 2.86 4.50 -11.82
N ASP A 78 2.09 4.15 -12.85
CA ASP A 78 1.10 3.06 -12.82
C ASP A 78 1.75 1.72 -12.47
N TRP A 79 2.92 1.44 -13.04
CA TRP A 79 3.63 0.19 -12.82
C TRP A 79 4.22 0.12 -11.41
N LEU A 80 4.76 1.23 -10.91
CA LEU A 80 5.27 1.36 -9.55
C LEU A 80 4.14 1.18 -8.53
N MET A 81 3.00 1.84 -8.74
CA MET A 81 1.79 1.69 -7.92
C MET A 81 1.39 0.22 -7.81
N ARG A 82 1.16 -0.43 -8.95
CA ARG A 82 0.70 -1.83 -8.97
C ARG A 82 1.68 -2.74 -8.26
N SER A 83 2.97 -2.51 -8.46
CA SER A 83 4.01 -3.37 -7.87
C SER A 83 4.13 -3.18 -6.38
N ILE A 84 3.98 -1.96 -5.87
CA ILE A 84 3.92 -1.69 -4.42
C ILE A 84 2.69 -2.36 -3.82
N VAL A 85 1.51 -2.19 -4.43
CA VAL A 85 0.26 -2.78 -3.95
C VAL A 85 0.39 -4.31 -3.91
N THR A 86 0.77 -4.93 -5.03
CA THR A 86 0.96 -6.38 -5.11
C THR A 86 2.01 -6.90 -4.12
N ASP A 87 3.17 -6.25 -4.00
CA ASP A 87 4.22 -6.69 -3.06
C ASP A 87 3.77 -6.60 -1.58
N LEU A 88 2.84 -5.69 -1.25
CA LEU A 88 2.28 -5.54 0.10
C LEU A 88 1.10 -6.51 0.33
N GLU A 89 0.25 -6.72 -0.67
CA GLU A 89 -0.82 -7.72 -0.64
C GLU A 89 -0.27 -9.15 -0.53
N ASP A 90 0.81 -9.47 -1.24
CA ASP A 90 1.53 -10.75 -1.13
C ASP A 90 2.10 -10.99 0.28
N ARG A 91 2.24 -9.93 1.09
CA ARG A 91 2.63 -9.98 2.51
C ARG A 91 1.41 -10.08 3.45
N GLY A 92 0.21 -10.24 2.91
CA GLY A 92 -1.04 -10.40 3.66
C GLY A 92 -1.68 -9.09 4.14
N LEU A 93 -1.24 -7.93 3.62
CA LEU A 93 -1.80 -6.63 3.99
C LEU A 93 -2.99 -6.30 3.09
N ARG A 94 -4.02 -5.66 3.67
CA ARG A 94 -5.16 -5.15 2.90
C ARG A 94 -4.82 -3.75 2.43
N VAL A 95 -4.47 -3.65 1.16
CA VAL A 95 -3.96 -2.44 0.55
C VAL A 95 -4.91 -1.97 -0.53
N ASP A 96 -5.07 -0.66 -0.66
CA ASP A 96 -5.81 -0.10 -1.77
C ASP A 96 -5.18 1.21 -2.22
N PHE A 97 -5.29 1.49 -3.52
CA PHE A 97 -4.77 2.68 -4.13
C PHE A 97 -5.83 3.79 -4.13
N ALA A 98 -5.43 4.99 -3.75
CA ALA A 98 -6.23 6.20 -3.88
C ALA A 98 -5.74 6.99 -5.10
N GLU A 99 -6.56 7.09 -6.13
CA GLU A 99 -6.25 7.84 -7.35
C GLU A 99 -6.13 9.35 -7.09
N THR A 100 -6.88 9.85 -6.10
CA THR A 100 -6.93 11.26 -5.72
C THR A 100 -7.01 11.43 -4.21
N GLU A 101 -6.62 12.60 -3.72
CA GLU A 101 -6.78 12.97 -2.30
C GLU A 101 -8.25 12.89 -1.84
N ASP A 102 -9.20 13.19 -2.71
CA ASP A 102 -10.63 13.07 -2.37
C ASP A 102 -11.11 11.62 -2.31
N SER A 103 -10.52 10.73 -3.11
CA SER A 103 -10.77 9.29 -2.97
C SER A 103 -10.16 8.75 -1.67
N LEU A 104 -9.00 9.29 -1.25
CA LEU A 104 -8.33 8.91 -0.01
C LEU A 104 -9.17 9.26 1.22
N LYS A 105 -9.77 10.46 1.26
CA LYS A 105 -10.64 10.91 2.36
C LYS A 105 -11.87 10.02 2.60
N LYS A 106 -12.29 9.27 1.58
CA LYS A 106 -13.45 8.37 1.65
C LYS A 106 -13.07 6.96 2.14
N LYS A 107 -11.78 6.67 2.29
CA LYS A 107 -11.26 5.36 2.69
C LYS A 107 -10.95 5.38 4.18
N GLU A 108 -11.34 4.31 4.88
CA GLU A 108 -10.84 4.03 6.21
C GLU A 108 -9.54 3.22 6.07
N TYR A 109 -8.43 3.78 6.55
CA TYR A 109 -7.12 3.15 6.49
C TYR A 109 -6.35 3.34 7.79
N ARG A 110 -5.51 2.36 8.14
CA ARG A 110 -4.64 2.44 9.34
C ARG A 110 -3.38 3.23 9.08
N HIS A 111 -2.84 3.17 7.87
CA HIS A 111 -1.62 3.86 7.45
C HIS A 111 -1.75 4.40 6.02
N LEU A 112 -0.99 5.46 5.73
CA LEU A 112 -0.87 6.07 4.41
C LEU A 112 0.56 5.90 3.90
N LEU A 113 0.71 5.35 2.70
CA LEU A 113 1.95 5.37 1.92
C LEU A 113 1.78 6.36 0.76
N ALA A 114 2.39 7.53 0.88
CA ALA A 114 2.47 8.48 -0.23
C ALA A 114 3.85 8.38 -0.88
N TYR A 115 3.90 8.22 -2.20
CA TYR A 115 5.15 8.27 -2.95
C TYR A 115 5.09 9.33 -4.04
N LYS A 116 6.26 9.77 -4.48
CA LYS A 116 6.43 10.68 -5.60
C LYS A 116 7.60 10.23 -6.44
N VAL A 117 7.37 10.06 -7.73
CA VAL A 117 8.45 9.99 -8.70
C VAL A 117 9.01 11.42 -8.83
N GLU A 118 10.29 11.59 -8.52
CA GLU A 118 10.95 12.90 -8.43
C GLU A 118 11.64 13.26 -9.75
N ASP A 119 12.27 12.27 -10.38
CA ASP A 119 13.09 12.46 -11.57
C ASP A 119 13.18 11.16 -12.36
N VAL A 120 13.16 11.29 -13.69
CA VAL A 120 13.25 10.16 -14.62
C VAL A 120 14.09 10.55 -15.82
N GLU A 121 15.24 9.93 -15.96
CA GLU A 121 16.11 10.08 -17.12
C GLU A 121 16.05 8.82 -17.97
N PHE A 122 15.66 8.97 -19.23
CA PHE A 122 15.75 7.91 -20.24
C PHE A 122 16.92 8.21 -21.17
N GLY A 123 17.87 7.28 -21.27
CA GLY A 123 18.95 7.37 -22.25
C GLY A 123 18.43 7.28 -23.70
N PHE A 124 19.19 7.74 -24.69
CA PHE A 124 18.77 7.62 -26.09
C PHE A 124 19.51 6.48 -26.83
N LYS A 125 18.76 5.43 -27.16
CA LYS A 125 18.80 4.73 -28.47
C LYS A 125 17.43 4.05 -28.65
N ASN A 126 16.62 4.52 -29.60
CA ASN A 126 15.25 4.05 -29.79
C ASN A 126 15.14 2.51 -29.89
N PRO A 127 14.03 1.90 -29.42
CA PRO A 127 12.87 2.54 -28.82
C PRO A 127 12.98 2.73 -27.30
N PHE A 128 14.09 2.33 -26.69
CA PHE A 128 14.29 2.37 -25.25
C PHE A 128 15.71 2.80 -24.94
N GLY A 129 15.85 3.80 -24.09
CA GLY A 129 17.12 4.07 -23.47
C GLY A 129 17.74 2.79 -23.00
N ARG A 130 18.93 2.50 -23.55
CA ARG A 130 19.79 1.46 -23.01
C ARG A 130 19.97 1.66 -21.53
N HIS A 131 19.75 2.85 -20.98
CA HIS A 131 19.66 3.08 -19.55
C HIS A 131 18.41 3.87 -19.16
N ALA A 132 17.96 3.63 -17.93
CA ALA A 132 16.97 4.42 -17.22
C ALA A 132 17.51 4.77 -15.83
N ASN A 133 17.31 6.01 -15.39
CA ASN A 133 17.57 6.48 -14.04
C ASN A 133 16.23 6.95 -13.46
N VAL A 134 15.81 6.37 -12.34
CA VAL A 134 14.53 6.69 -11.71
C VAL A 134 14.78 7.05 -10.27
N ARG A 135 14.26 8.20 -9.84
CA ARG A 135 14.31 8.65 -8.45
C ARG A 135 12.89 8.73 -7.90
N VAL A 136 12.67 8.10 -6.76
CA VAL A 136 11.38 8.09 -6.06
C VAL A 136 11.60 8.45 -4.61
N SER A 137 10.80 9.37 -4.09
CA SER A 137 10.69 9.65 -2.67
C SER A 137 9.38 9.06 -2.14
N TYR A 138 9.36 8.72 -0.85
CA TYR A 138 8.15 8.25 -0.20
C TYR A 138 8.08 8.69 1.26
N VAL A 139 6.86 8.71 1.78
CA VAL A 139 6.55 8.85 3.20
C VAL A 139 5.50 7.81 3.58
N PHE A 140 5.76 7.12 4.68
CA PHE A 140 4.83 6.20 5.32
C PHE A 140 4.42 6.77 6.66
N GLN A 141 3.13 7.02 6.83
CA GLN A 141 2.60 7.77 7.97
C GLN A 141 1.29 7.20 8.49
N LYS A 142 0.94 7.60 9.70
CA LYS A 142 -0.40 7.40 10.25
C LYS A 142 -1.39 8.45 9.68
N PRO A 143 -2.71 8.21 9.79
CA PRO A 143 -3.74 9.16 9.35
C PRO A 143 -3.68 10.51 10.09
N ASP A 144 -3.09 10.54 11.29
CA ASP A 144 -2.81 11.76 12.06
C ASP A 144 -1.61 12.57 11.51
N GLY A 145 -1.00 12.13 10.40
CA GLY A 145 0.18 12.76 9.80
C GLY A 145 1.49 12.45 10.51
N ARG A 146 1.50 11.53 11.49
CA ARG A 146 2.74 11.08 12.12
C ARG A 146 3.53 10.19 11.17
N VAL A 147 4.68 10.69 10.74
CA VAL A 147 5.63 9.95 9.90
C VAL A 147 6.23 8.79 10.68
N LEU A 148 6.12 7.59 10.11
CA LEU A 148 6.71 6.35 10.63
C LEU A 148 8.02 6.03 9.90
N ALA A 149 8.06 6.25 8.59
CA ALA A 149 9.25 6.18 7.78
C ALA A 149 9.16 7.17 6.62
N SER A 150 10.32 7.63 6.14
CA SER A 150 10.44 8.32 4.86
C SER A 150 11.76 7.91 4.23
N GLY A 151 11.83 8.01 2.92
CA GLY A 151 13.01 7.58 2.21
C GLY A 151 13.03 8.05 0.78
N GLU A 152 14.18 7.81 0.16
CA GLU A 152 14.41 8.12 -1.23
C GLU A 152 15.26 7.03 -1.86
N TYR A 153 14.80 6.55 -3.00
CA TYR A 153 15.50 5.55 -3.77
C TYR A 153 15.81 6.08 -5.16
N ARG A 154 17.06 5.90 -5.56
CA ARG A 154 17.52 6.10 -6.93
C ARG A 154 17.94 4.75 -7.49
N GLU A 155 17.38 4.40 -8.63
CA GLU A 155 17.71 3.19 -9.34
C GLU A 155 18.14 3.46 -10.77
N HIS A 156 19.20 2.77 -11.17
CA HIS A 156 19.72 2.82 -12.51
C HIS A 156 19.66 1.44 -13.16
N SER A 157 19.14 1.37 -14.38
CA SER A 157 19.12 0.12 -15.14
C SER A 157 19.56 0.34 -16.56
N ASN A 158 20.64 -0.36 -16.95
CA ASN A 158 21.10 -0.45 -18.34
C ASN A 158 20.24 -1.37 -19.23
N LYS A 159 18.95 -1.55 -18.91
CA LYS A 159 18.06 -2.44 -19.69
C LYS A 159 16.67 -1.86 -19.87
N SER A 160 16.03 -1.42 -18.78
CA SER A 160 14.65 -0.94 -18.81
C SER A 160 14.29 -0.22 -17.52
N TRP A 161 13.50 0.84 -17.64
CA TRP A 161 12.89 1.53 -16.49
C TRP A 161 12.02 0.62 -15.64
N LYS A 162 11.43 -0.44 -16.21
CA LYS A 162 10.63 -1.42 -15.45
C LYS A 162 11.48 -2.08 -14.37
N LYS A 163 12.77 -2.32 -14.63
CA LYS A 163 13.68 -2.89 -13.62
C LYS A 163 13.94 -1.92 -12.48
N CYS A 164 14.08 -0.63 -12.78
CA CYS A 164 14.19 0.39 -11.74
C CYS A 164 12.92 0.39 -10.87
N ALA A 165 11.74 0.35 -11.50
CA ALA A 165 10.47 0.33 -10.79
C ALA A 165 10.27 -0.93 -9.92
N ILE A 166 10.66 -2.12 -10.40
CA ILE A 166 10.67 -3.36 -9.60
C ILE A 166 11.57 -3.20 -8.37
N SER A 167 12.78 -2.68 -8.57
CA SER A 167 13.74 -2.54 -7.48
C SER A 167 13.25 -1.53 -6.44
N ILE A 168 12.74 -0.38 -6.88
CA ILE A 168 12.19 0.66 -6.00
C ILE A 168 10.98 0.13 -5.24
N SER A 169 9.98 -0.47 -5.92
CA SER A 169 8.77 -1.00 -5.27
C SER A 169 9.10 -2.01 -4.18
N ARG A 170 10.04 -2.93 -4.44
CA ARG A 170 10.51 -3.89 -3.42
C ARG A 170 11.17 -3.20 -2.23
N LYS A 171 12.00 -2.19 -2.46
CA LYS A 171 12.68 -1.45 -1.39
C LYS A 171 11.67 -0.69 -0.52
N VAL A 172 10.76 0.06 -1.14
CA VAL A 172 9.68 0.77 -0.45
C VAL A 172 8.80 -0.19 0.34
N SER A 173 8.34 -1.28 -0.28
CA SER A 173 7.47 -2.27 0.39
C SER A 173 8.19 -3.00 1.52
N THR A 174 9.51 -3.19 1.41
CA THR A 174 10.33 -3.78 2.47
C THR A 174 10.48 -2.82 3.64
N ASP A 175 10.71 -1.53 3.40
CA ASP A 175 10.76 -0.54 4.48
C ASP A 175 9.43 -0.47 5.23
N VAL A 176 8.32 -0.43 4.50
CA VAL A 176 6.97 -0.45 5.08
C VAL A 176 6.74 -1.71 5.92
N ALA A 177 7.03 -2.89 5.38
CA ALA A 177 6.86 -4.14 6.11
C ALA A 177 7.75 -4.24 7.35
N ASN A 178 8.96 -3.71 7.27
CA ASN A 178 9.91 -3.65 8.38
C ASN A 178 9.39 -2.75 9.51
N VAL A 179 8.88 -1.56 9.17
CA VAL A 179 8.20 -0.67 10.13
C VAL A 179 7.03 -1.37 10.81
N LEU A 180 6.19 -2.07 10.04
CA LEU A 180 5.01 -2.77 10.57
C LEU A 180 5.36 -3.97 11.45
N SER A 181 6.48 -4.64 11.16
CA SER A 181 6.95 -5.78 11.94
C SER A 181 7.72 -5.36 13.20
N GLY A 182 7.93 -4.05 13.43
CA GLY A 182 8.79 -3.53 14.49
C GLY A 182 10.30 -3.71 14.24
N ASN A 183 10.67 -4.42 13.17
CA ASN A 183 12.04 -4.60 12.71
C ASN A 183 12.51 -3.35 11.97
N HIS A 184 12.91 -2.32 12.69
CA HIS A 184 13.39 -1.08 12.07
C HIS A 184 14.65 -1.38 11.24
N PRO A 185 14.65 -1.17 9.91
CA PRO A 185 15.88 -1.27 9.15
C PRO A 185 16.77 -0.10 9.56
N ALA A 186 18.04 -0.39 9.85
CA ALA A 186 19.03 0.62 10.18
C ALA A 186 19.31 1.56 8.96
N LYS A 187 18.48 2.60 8.83
CA LYS A 187 18.73 3.96 8.31
C LYS A 187 19.17 4.16 6.85
N ALA A 188 18.37 4.95 6.13
CA ALA A 188 18.83 6.11 5.34
C ALA A 188 17.79 7.24 5.39
N GLY A 189 17.51 7.74 6.61
CA GLY A 189 16.55 8.82 6.87
C GLY A 189 15.73 8.57 8.14
N ASN A 190 16.37 8.77 9.30
CA ASN A 190 15.83 8.68 10.68
C ASN A 190 14.32 8.37 10.83
N ALA A 191 13.99 7.08 10.96
CA ALA A 191 12.77 6.63 11.63
C ALA A 191 12.78 7.09 13.11
N GLY A 192 11.60 7.34 13.66
CA GLY A 192 11.38 8.08 14.90
C GLY A 192 12.01 7.49 16.16
N THR A 193 13.14 8.05 16.57
CA THR A 193 13.52 8.13 17.99
C THR A 193 12.79 9.32 18.65
N PRO A 194 12.46 9.25 19.96
CA PRO A 194 11.81 10.34 20.71
C PRO A 194 12.66 11.61 20.89
N ASP A 195 13.84 11.72 20.28
CA ASP A 195 14.86 12.73 20.59
C ASP A 195 15.21 13.63 19.39
N LYS A 196 14.31 13.77 18.41
CA LYS A 196 14.48 14.84 17.42
C LYS A 196 14.08 16.16 18.05
N THR A 197 14.96 17.15 18.02
CA THR A 197 14.63 18.49 18.51
C THR A 197 13.47 19.09 17.70
N VAL A 198 12.82 20.12 18.25
CA VAL A 198 11.76 20.87 17.53
C VAL A 198 12.27 21.33 16.16
N GLU A 199 13.51 21.81 16.08
CA GLU A 199 14.15 22.28 14.84
C GLU A 199 14.33 21.15 13.83
N GLU A 200 14.77 19.97 14.28
CA GLU A 200 14.95 18.82 13.39
C GLU A 200 13.61 18.33 12.83
N ARG A 201 12.57 18.29 13.66
CA ARG A 201 11.21 17.92 13.24
C ARG A 201 10.63 18.93 12.25
N LEU A 202 10.84 20.23 12.47
CA LEU A 202 10.42 21.27 11.54
C LEU A 202 11.18 21.17 10.21
N LYS A 203 12.50 20.93 10.25
CA LYS A 203 13.32 20.76 9.05
C LYS A 203 12.88 19.56 8.22
N GLU A 204 12.56 18.44 8.85
CA GLU A 204 12.02 17.26 8.17
C GLU A 204 10.65 17.58 7.55
N LEU A 205 9.75 18.21 8.30
CA LEU A 205 8.43 18.59 7.82
C LEU A 205 8.51 19.57 6.62
N ASP A 206 9.44 20.54 6.67
CA ASP A 206 9.72 21.45 5.56
C ASP A 206 10.25 20.70 4.33
N SER A 207 11.10 19.69 4.53
CA SER A 207 11.59 18.85 3.44
C SER A 207 10.46 18.04 2.78
N LEU A 208 9.57 17.43 3.57
CA LEU A 208 8.42 16.69 3.07
C LEU A 208 7.45 17.60 2.30
N LYS A 209 7.23 18.82 2.80
CA LYS A 209 6.41 19.83 2.10
C LYS A 209 7.04 20.26 0.79
N ALA A 210 8.33 20.55 0.78
CA ALA A 210 9.07 20.94 -0.41
C ALA A 210 9.02 19.84 -1.49
N LYS A 211 9.05 18.57 -1.08
CA LYS A 211 8.86 17.42 -1.97
C LYS A 211 7.40 17.24 -2.41
N GLY A 212 6.43 17.87 -1.75
CA GLY A 212 5.00 17.64 -2.01
C GLY A 212 4.50 16.29 -1.49
N LEU A 213 5.24 15.66 -0.56
CA LEU A 213 4.86 14.41 0.09
C LEU A 213 3.84 14.63 1.20
N VAL A 214 3.61 15.87 1.63
CA VAL A 214 2.54 16.28 2.56
C VAL A 214 1.73 17.44 1.95
N THR A 215 0.43 17.46 2.19
CA THR A 215 -0.47 18.54 1.76
C THR A 215 -0.25 19.81 2.58
N LYS A 216 -0.80 20.94 2.10
CA LYS A 216 -0.72 22.23 2.83
C LYS A 216 -1.39 22.15 4.20
N ASP A 217 -2.52 21.46 4.29
CA ASP A 217 -3.27 21.33 5.53
C ASP A 217 -2.56 20.38 6.49
N GLU A 218 -2.06 19.23 6.01
CA GLU A 218 -1.21 18.30 6.78
C GLU A 218 0.01 19.05 7.36
N TYR A 219 0.70 19.83 6.53
CA TYR A 219 1.84 20.63 6.96
C TYR A 219 1.46 21.64 8.05
N ARG A 220 0.36 22.38 7.87
CA ARG A 220 -0.07 23.41 8.82
C ARG A 220 -0.39 22.79 10.18
N SER A 221 -1.23 21.76 10.19
CA SER A 221 -1.61 21.06 11.42
C SER A 221 -0.39 20.48 12.13
N LYS A 222 0.54 19.88 11.39
CA LYS A 222 1.73 19.27 11.99
C LYS A 222 2.73 20.29 12.52
N ARG A 223 2.88 21.43 11.84
CA ARG A 223 3.73 22.53 12.30
C ARG A 223 3.18 23.14 13.60
N GLU A 224 1.87 23.34 13.69
CA GLU A 224 1.20 23.82 14.90
C GLU A 224 1.37 22.84 16.08
N GLU A 225 1.34 21.53 15.84
CA GLU A 225 1.64 20.50 16.83
C GLU A 225 3.09 20.60 17.32
N ILE A 226 4.07 20.63 16.41
CA ILE A 226 5.49 20.66 16.76
C ILE A 226 5.85 21.92 17.56
N LEU A 227 5.24 23.06 17.23
CA LEU A 227 5.50 24.32 17.94
C LEU A 227 4.89 24.40 19.34
N LYS A 228 3.94 23.52 19.69
CA LYS A 228 3.41 23.42 21.07
C LYS A 228 4.39 22.73 22.03
N ASP A 229 5.40 22.06 21.49
CA ASP A 229 6.44 21.37 22.26
C ASP A 229 7.60 22.31 22.64
N LEU A 230 7.54 23.60 22.25
CA LEU A 230 8.44 24.69 22.68
C LEU A 230 8.00 25.27 24.03
#